data_AF-A0A0Q7VW01-F1
#
_entry.id   AF-A0A0Q7VW01-F1
#
_cell.length_a   1.000
_cell.length_b   1.000
_cell.length_c   1.000
_cell.angle_alpha   90.00
_cell.angle_beta   90.00
_cell.angle_gamma   90.00
#
_symmetry.space_group_name_H-M   'P 1'
#
loop_
_entity.id
_entity.type
_entity.pdbx_description
1 polymer ?
#
loop_
_entity_poly.entity_id
_entity_poly.type
_entity_poly.pdbx_seq_one_letter_code
_entity_poly.pdbx_strand_id
1 'polypeptide(L)' 'MASFTPTPEMIDAVAEWHQRQSEDRVRRPLVPALKQRFNLDNLQAVAVIQAANKGGANHAS' A
#
# COMPACT_ATOMS: atom_id res chain seq x y z
N MET A 1 -13.36 6.23 17.35
CA MET A 1 -12.19 5.71 16.62
C MET A 1 -11.87 6.71 15.52
N ALA A 2 -10.69 7.31 15.51
CA ALA A 2 -10.33 8.24 14.43
C ALA A 2 -10.28 7.47 13.12
N SER A 3 -11.01 7.95 12.11
CA SER A 3 -10.94 7.39 10.76
C SER A 3 -9.54 7.61 10.23
N PHE A 4 -8.81 6.52 9.97
CA PHE A 4 -7.50 6.59 9.35
C PHE A 4 -7.67 6.89 7.85
N THR A 5 -7.04 7.96 7.39
CA THR A 5 -7.02 8.35 5.97
C THR A 5 -5.61 8.12 5.42
N PRO A 6 -5.41 7.18 4.48
CA PRO A 6 -4.13 6.96 3.82
C PRO A 6 -3.62 8.25 3.15
N THR A 7 -2.32 8.53 3.29
CA THR A 7 -1.70 9.65 2.57
C THR A 7 -1.37 9.25 1.12
N PRO A 8 -1.22 10.21 0.20
CA PRO A 8 -0.77 9.93 -1.16
C PRO A 8 0.55 9.15 -1.21
N GLU A 9 1.53 9.50 -0.35
CA GLU A 9 2.81 8.81 -0.26
C GLU A 9 2.67 7.32 0.11
N MET A 10 1.72 6.98 0.99
CA MET A 10 1.44 5.59 1.34
C MET A 10 0.84 4.82 0.15
N ILE A 11 -0.01 5.48 -0.63
CA ILE A 11 -0.64 4.91 -1.83
C ILE A 11 0.42 4.69 -2.93
N ASP A 12 1.28 5.67 -3.17
CA ASP A 12 2.40 5.56 -4.10
C ASP A 12 3.33 4.41 -3.72
N ALA A 13 3.64 4.22 -2.43
CA ALA A 13 4.46 3.10 -1.99
C ALA A 13 3.87 1.72 -2.33
N VAL A 14 2.53 1.61 -2.39
CA VAL A 14 1.85 0.39 -2.87
C VAL A 14 2.04 0.23 -4.37
N ALA A 15 1.86 1.30 -5.15
CA ALA A 15 2.08 1.28 -6.60
C ALA A 15 3.54 0.93 -6.95
N GLU A 16 4.51 1.55 -6.28
CA GLU A 16 5.94 1.23 -6.41
C GLU A 16 6.22 -0.25 -6.14
N TRP A 17 5.61 -0.82 -5.11
CA TRP A 17 5.76 -2.24 -4.79
C TRP A 17 5.16 -3.14 -5.87
N HIS A 18 4.00 -2.77 -6.42
CA HIS A 18 3.37 -3.47 -7.54
C HIS A 18 4.12 -3.33 -8.87
N GLN A 19 5.08 -2.42 -9.00
CA GLN A 19 5.95 -2.33 -10.18
C GLN A 19 7.20 -3.23 -10.06
N ARG A 20 7.51 -3.75 -8.86
CA ARG A 20 8.69 -4.62 -8.65
C ARG A 20 8.50 -5.99 -9.32
N GLN A 21 9.61 -6.60 -9.74
CA GLN A 21 9.62 -7.95 -10.28
C GLN A 21 9.17 -9.00 -9.25
N SER A 22 8.57 -10.09 -9.72
CA SER A 22 7.91 -11.12 -8.88
C SER A 22 8.81 -11.70 -7.78
N GLU A 23 10.12 -11.83 -8.03
CA GLU A 23 11.07 -12.34 -7.03
C GLU A 23 11.26 -11.38 -5.84
N ASP A 24 11.23 -10.06 -6.07
CA ASP A 24 11.36 -9.06 -5.00
C ASP A 24 10.09 -8.99 -4.14
N ARG A 25 8.92 -9.26 -4.74
CA ARG A 25 7.63 -9.31 -4.04
C ARG A 25 7.54 -10.47 -3.05
N VAL A 26 8.18 -11.61 -3.36
CA VAL A 26 8.24 -12.76 -2.44
C VAL A 26 9.15 -12.46 -1.26
N ARG A 27 10.28 -11.79 -1.50
CA ARG A 27 11.27 -11.45 -0.45
C ARG A 27 10.83 -10.31 0.45
N ARG A 28 10.03 -9.38 -0.06
CA ARG A 28 9.53 -8.21 0.69
C ARG A 28 8.01 -8.16 0.60
N PRO A 29 7.28 -8.82 1.52
CA PRO A 29 5.83 -8.76 1.52
C PRO A 29 5.33 -7.33 1.78
N LEU A 30 4.28 -6.92 1.06
CA LEU A 30 3.77 -5.54 1.06
C LEU A 30 3.37 -5.03 2.45
N VAL A 31 2.58 -5.81 3.20
CA VAL A 31 2.08 -5.39 4.52
C VAL A 31 3.22 -5.13 5.52
N PRO A 32 4.17 -6.05 5.77
CA PRO A 32 5.35 -5.77 6.57
C PRO A 32 6.14 -4.54 6.11
N ALA A 33 6.31 -4.35 4.79
CA ALA A 33 7.03 -3.21 4.25
C ALA A 33 6.34 -1.88 4.58
N LEU A 34 5.01 -1.81 4.44
CA LEU A 34 4.23 -0.62 4.79
C LEU A 34 4.26 -0.33 6.29
N LYS A 35 4.13 -1.37 7.12
CA LYS A 35 4.20 -1.23 8.57
C LYS A 35 5.55 -0.67 9.02
N GLN A 36 6.65 -1.20 8.49
CA GLN A 36 8.00 -0.74 8.84
C GLN A 36 8.27 0.67 8.30
N ARG A 37 7.85 0.99 7.07
CA ARG A 37 8.11 2.29 6.42
C ARG A 37 7.31 3.43 7.06
N PHE A 38 6.07 3.17 7.48
CA PHE A 38 5.13 4.21 7.91
C PHE A 38 4.65 4.06 9.36
N ASN A 39 5.23 3.13 10.11
CA ASN A 39 4.85 2.80 11.50
C ASN A 39 3.34 2.49 11.65
N LEU A 40 2.79 1.73 10.70
CA LEU A 40 1.38 1.38 10.64
C LEU A 40 1.07 0.10 11.42
N ASP A 41 -0.16 0.01 11.92
CA ASP A 41 -0.75 -1.27 12.33
C ASP A 41 -1.31 -2.05 11.12
N ASN A 42 -1.75 -3.29 11.35
CA ASN A 42 -2.25 -4.16 10.29
C ASN A 42 -3.48 -3.57 9.57
N LEU A 43 -4.42 -2.98 10.31
CA LEU A 43 -5.65 -2.39 9.75
C LEU A 43 -5.33 -1.15 8.92
N GLN A 44 -4.41 -0.32 9.40
CA GLN A 44 -3.92 0.84 8.64
C GLN A 44 -3.22 0.42 7.34
N ALA A 45 -2.35 -0.59 7.38
CA ALA A 45 -1.70 -1.11 6.17
C ALA A 45 -2.71 -1.66 5.15
N VAL A 46 -3.75 -2.37 5.62
CA VAL A 46 -4.84 -2.84 4.76
C VAL A 46 -5.63 -1.66 4.17
N ALA A 47 -5.92 -0.63 4.95
CA ALA A 47 -6.61 0.57 4.46
C ALA A 47 -5.81 1.30 3.37
N VAL A 48 -4.48 1.36 3.49
CA VAL A 48 -3.58 1.90 2.44
C VAL A 48 -3.70 1.08 1.15
N ILE A 49 -3.63 -0.25 1.23
CA ILE A 49 -3.76 -1.14 0.07
C ILE A 49 -5.13 -0.99 -0.60
N GLN A 50 -6.21 -0.91 0.20
CA GLN A 50 -7.56 -0.70 -0.32
C GLN A 50 -7.70 0.65 -1.03
N ALA A 51 -7.13 1.72 -0.46
CA ALA A 51 -7.14 3.05 -1.09
C ALA A 51 -6.35 3.06 -2.40
N ALA A 52 -5.20 2.38 -2.45
CA ALA A 52 -4.40 2.25 -3.67
C ALA A 52 -5.16 1.50 -4.78
N ASN A 53 -5.83 0.39 -4.43
CA ASN A 53 -6.63 -0.38 -5.39
C ASN A 53 -7.86 0.40 -5.88
N LYS A 54 -8.47 1.23 -5.02
CA LYS A 54 -9.61 2.08 -5.38
C LYS A 54 -9.22 3.23 -6.32
N GLY A 55 -8.03 3.82 -6.13
CA GLY A 55 -7.48 4.85 -7.02
C GLY A 55 -7.01 4.29 -8.37
N GLY A 56 -6.43 3.09 -8.39
CA GLY A 56 -5.97 2.43 -9.62
C GLY A 56 -7.10 1.98 -10.57
N ALA A 57 -8.28 1.68 -10.04
CA ALA A 57 -9.45 1.34 -10.86
C ALA A 57 -9.96 2.51 -11.74
N ASN A 58 -9.51 3.74 -11.47
CA ASN A 58 -9.87 4.93 -12.25
C ASN A 58 -8.81 5.32 -13.29
N HIS A 59 -7.75 4.51 -13.45
CA HIS A 59 -6.68 4.69 -14.44
C HIS A 59 -6.73 3.59 -15.53
N ALA A 60 -7.94 3.11 -15.82
CA ALA A 60 -8.27 2.27 -16.96
C ALA A 60 -9.43 2.94 -17.72
N SER A 61 -9.13 3.94 -18.53
CA SER A 61 -10.01 4.52 -19.55
C SER A 61 -9.16 5.05 -20.69
#